data_AF-A0A6A6WQY5-F1
#
_entry.id   AF-A0A6A6WQY5-F1
#
_cell.length_a   1.000
_cell.length_b   1.000
_cell.length_c   1.000
_cell.angle_alpha   90.00
_cell.angle_beta   90.00
_cell.angle_gamma   90.00
#
_symmetry.space_group_name_H-M   'P 1'
#
loop_
_entity.id
_entity.type
_entity.pdbx_description
1 polymer ?
#
loop_
_entity_poly.entity_id
_entity_poly.type
_entity_poly.pdbx_seq_one_letter_code
_entity_poly.pdbx_strand_id
1 'polypeptide(L)'
;MKETLSLSATAVDALQLALFLKNLEVSLFSSAANSSDNAMFLAPGLTRLTTNISQQEQTQHTALQAMLRRTGGADIPPCQYTFPDNATDLLFLMHALKVIEVGVHLSVADLLSPTDATIDTLLSSIASVAAGQDALLRAANNSSTSLASFDTPLSDVWAYNLALGFTQPGSCTRELPIPILLVLSLNNKTAEFARAGEKITLGWDIAAGAALSRSGKLLFIGWVNQVNAPVYTPLSPVGDAMGGY
;
A
#
# COMPACT_ATOMS: atom_id res chain seq x y z
N MET A 1 30.63 10.40 -18.69
CA MET A 1 29.76 9.34 -19.21
C MET A 1 28.80 8.98 -18.08
N LYS A 2 27.49 9.19 -18.22
CA LYS A 2 26.52 8.71 -17.22
C LYS A 2 26.42 7.20 -17.44
N GLU A 3 26.95 6.40 -16.52
CA GLU A 3 26.77 4.95 -16.57
C GLU A 3 25.28 4.64 -16.43
N THR A 4 24.68 4.16 -17.51
CA THR A 4 23.32 3.61 -17.50
C THR A 4 23.39 2.21 -16.92
N LEU A 5 22.69 2.00 -15.80
CA LEU A 5 22.56 0.69 -15.18
C LEU A 5 21.57 -0.13 -16.01
N SER A 6 22.01 -1.28 -16.52
CA SER A 6 21.14 -2.22 -17.22
C SER A 6 20.38 -3.05 -16.19
N LEU A 7 19.06 -2.91 -16.15
CA LEU A 7 18.16 -3.68 -15.29
C LEU A 7 17.09 -4.38 -16.13
N SER A 8 16.52 -5.45 -15.60
CA SER A 8 15.39 -6.10 -16.25
C SER A 8 14.16 -5.18 -16.29
N ALA A 9 13.24 -5.41 -17.24
CA ALA A 9 12.00 -4.64 -17.30
C ALA A 9 11.20 -4.76 -15.99
N THR A 10 11.12 -5.97 -15.43
CA THR A 10 10.50 -6.25 -14.13
C THR A 10 11.11 -5.41 -13.00
N ALA A 11 12.43 -5.25 -12.98
CA ALA A 11 13.12 -4.41 -12.02
C ALA A 11 12.73 -2.93 -12.15
N VAL A 12 12.61 -2.43 -13.39
CA VAL A 12 12.19 -1.05 -13.65
C VAL A 12 10.74 -0.83 -13.22
N ASP A 13 9.85 -1.80 -13.49
CA ASP A 13 8.44 -1.73 -13.08
C ASP A 13 8.31 -1.75 -11.55
N ALA A 14 9.10 -2.59 -10.86
CA ALA A 14 9.16 -2.61 -9.40
C ALA A 14 9.64 -1.28 -8.81
N LEU A 15 10.66 -0.66 -9.41
CA LEU A 15 11.12 0.68 -8.99
C LEU A 15 10.05 1.76 -9.21
N GLN A 16 9.31 1.69 -10.32
CA GLN A 16 8.22 2.63 -10.59
C GLN A 16 7.08 2.49 -9.58
N LEU A 17 6.70 1.25 -9.25
CA LEU A 17 5.71 0.99 -8.20
C LEU A 17 6.20 1.48 -6.82
N ALA A 18 7.43 1.14 -6.44
CA ALA A 18 8.01 1.59 -5.18
C ALA A 18 8.02 3.13 -5.08
N LEU A 19 8.37 3.83 -6.17
CA LEU A 19 8.35 5.29 -6.21
C LEU A 19 6.92 5.86 -6.15
N PHE A 20 5.94 5.21 -6.78
CA PHE A 20 4.53 5.58 -6.67
C PHE A 20 4.03 5.51 -5.23
N LEU A 21 4.29 4.39 -4.53
CA LEU A 21 3.94 4.22 -3.12
C LEU A 21 4.70 5.23 -2.24
N LYS A 22 5.99 5.44 -2.52
CA LYS A 22 6.82 6.37 -1.75
C LYS A 22 6.34 7.82 -1.88
N ASN A 23 5.80 8.23 -3.03
CA ASN A 23 5.21 9.56 -3.19
C ASN A 23 4.02 9.78 -2.23
N LEU A 24 3.16 8.78 -2.06
CA LEU A 24 2.04 8.81 -1.13
C LEU A 24 2.53 8.92 0.32
N GLU A 25 3.50 8.09 0.70
CA GLU A 25 4.06 8.07 2.06
C GLU A 25 4.79 9.36 2.41
N VAL A 26 5.64 9.88 1.52
CA VAL A 26 6.30 11.18 1.71
C VAL A 26 5.26 12.27 1.93
N SER A 27 4.16 12.28 1.16
CA SER A 27 3.09 13.27 1.34
C SER A 27 2.39 13.11 2.69
N LEU A 28 2.06 11.87 3.09
CA LEU A 28 1.41 11.57 4.36
C LEU A 28 2.28 12.01 5.55
N PHE A 29 3.52 11.53 5.63
CA PHE A 29 4.39 11.79 6.77
C PHE A 29 4.84 13.26 6.82
N SER A 30 5.03 13.92 5.67
CA SER A 30 5.31 15.36 5.64
C SER A 30 4.10 16.18 6.10
N SER A 31 2.89 15.82 5.69
CA SER A 31 1.66 16.47 6.15
C SER A 31 1.46 16.30 7.65
N ALA A 32 1.68 15.07 8.15
CA ALA A 32 1.57 14.77 9.57
C ALA A 32 2.64 15.44 10.43
N ALA A 33 3.87 15.57 9.93
CA ALA A 33 4.95 16.25 10.64
C ALA A 33 4.79 17.78 10.68
N ASN A 34 4.12 18.38 9.69
CA ASN A 34 3.99 19.84 9.55
C ASN A 34 2.66 20.41 10.05
N SER A 35 1.64 19.58 10.25
CA SER A 35 0.33 20.05 10.69
C SER A 35 0.31 20.35 12.18
N SER A 36 0.03 21.61 12.54
CA SER A 36 -0.23 22.03 13.93
C SER A 36 -1.46 21.35 14.52
N ASP A 37 -2.44 21.02 13.67
CA ASP A 37 -3.66 20.32 14.07
C ASP A 37 -3.36 18.84 14.36
N ASN A 38 -2.51 18.19 13.55
CA ASN A 38 -2.05 16.83 13.84
C ASN A 38 -1.18 16.79 15.10
N ALA A 39 -0.35 17.81 15.34
CA ALA A 39 0.38 17.95 16.60
C ALA A 39 -0.53 18.15 17.82
N MET A 40 -1.76 18.66 17.63
CA MET A 40 -2.78 18.73 18.68
C MET A 40 -3.39 17.35 18.99
N PHE A 41 -3.45 16.45 17.99
CA PHE A 41 -4.02 15.12 18.15
C PHE A 41 -3.01 14.02 18.51
N LEU A 42 -1.72 14.21 18.23
CA LEU A 42 -0.67 13.22 18.49
C LEU A 42 0.10 13.56 19.76
N ALA A 43 0.37 12.55 20.60
CA ALA A 43 1.20 12.73 21.80
C ALA A 43 2.63 13.20 21.40
N PRO A 44 3.35 13.97 22.24
CA PRO A 44 4.66 14.53 21.88
C PRO A 44 5.70 13.50 21.38
N GLY A 45 5.65 12.27 21.92
CA GLY A 45 6.52 11.18 21.47
C GLY A 45 6.21 10.71 20.04
N LEU A 46 4.93 10.74 19.64
CA LEU A 46 4.47 10.38 18.31
C LEU A 46 4.81 11.46 17.28
N THR A 47 4.72 12.75 17.65
CA THR A 47 5.17 13.84 16.77
C THR A 47 6.64 13.68 16.38
N ARG A 48 7.52 13.44 17.36
CA ARG A 48 8.96 13.23 17.09
C ARG A 48 9.19 11.99 16.22
N LEU A 49 8.46 10.91 16.47
CA LEU A 49 8.53 9.69 15.66
C LEU A 49 8.15 9.98 14.21
N THR A 50 7.00 10.63 13.97
CA THR A 50 6.51 10.99 12.64
C THR A 50 7.46 11.92 11.89
N THR A 51 8.08 12.89 12.56
CA THR A 51 9.11 13.75 11.96
C THR A 51 10.33 12.95 11.52
N ASN A 52 10.82 12.02 12.35
CA ASN A 52 11.95 11.16 11.99
C ASN A 52 11.61 10.26 10.80
N ILE A 53 10.41 9.67 10.80
CA ILE A 53 9.92 8.85 9.69
C ILE A 53 9.88 9.70 8.42
N SER A 54 9.28 10.89 8.45
CA SER A 54 9.20 11.81 7.31
C SER A 54 10.57 12.07 6.65
N GLN A 55 11.63 12.24 7.45
CA GLN A 55 12.98 12.43 6.92
C GLN A 55 13.56 11.17 6.26
N GLN A 56 13.28 9.99 6.84
CA GLN A 56 13.65 8.71 6.27
C GLN A 56 12.92 8.46 4.94
N GLU A 57 11.61 8.72 4.89
CA GLU A 57 10.80 8.61 3.67
C GLU A 57 11.38 9.47 2.53
N GLN A 58 11.73 10.72 2.83
CA GLN A 58 12.30 11.62 1.83
C GLN A 58 13.69 11.17 1.33
N THR A 59 14.48 10.57 2.22
CA THR A 59 15.80 10.01 1.86
C THR A 59 15.65 8.80 0.95
N GLN A 60 14.75 7.89 1.29
CA GLN A 60 14.44 6.69 0.49
C GLN A 60 13.85 7.07 -0.88
N HIS A 61 12.94 8.05 -0.91
CA HIS A 61 12.39 8.62 -2.14
C HIS A 61 13.50 9.10 -3.08
N THR A 62 14.43 9.89 -2.55
CA THR A 62 15.56 10.42 -3.33
C THR A 62 16.44 9.29 -3.87
N ALA A 63 16.67 8.25 -3.07
CA ALA A 63 17.44 7.07 -3.49
C ALA A 63 16.74 6.28 -4.60
N LEU A 64 15.43 6.01 -4.46
CA LEU A 64 14.61 5.36 -5.48
C LEU A 64 14.59 6.14 -6.79
N GLN A 65 14.37 7.46 -6.71
CA GLN A 65 14.34 8.33 -7.89
C GLN A 65 15.71 8.39 -8.57
N ALA A 66 16.80 8.46 -7.80
CA ALA A 66 18.15 8.40 -8.35
C ALA A 66 18.43 7.06 -9.03
N MET A 67 17.94 5.95 -8.47
CA MET A 67 18.09 4.63 -9.04
C MET A 67 17.32 4.51 -10.37
N LEU A 68 16.04 4.87 -10.38
CA LEU A 68 15.19 4.85 -11.58
C LEU A 68 15.81 5.69 -12.70
N ARG A 69 16.31 6.89 -12.41
CA ARG A 69 16.98 7.76 -13.40
C ARG A 69 18.22 7.13 -14.03
N ARG A 70 18.97 6.28 -13.32
CA ARG A 70 20.15 5.59 -13.87
C ARG A 70 19.78 4.47 -14.84
N THR A 71 18.54 3.99 -14.81
CA THR A 71 18.03 2.97 -15.74
C THR A 71 17.47 3.56 -17.03
N GLY A 72 17.26 4.88 -17.08
CA GLY A 72 16.48 5.51 -18.15
C GLY A 72 14.96 5.30 -18.01
N GLY A 73 14.51 4.64 -16.94
CA GLY A 73 13.09 4.54 -16.59
C GLY A 73 12.46 5.93 -16.41
N ALA A 74 11.23 6.07 -16.89
CA ALA A 74 10.54 7.34 -16.80
C ALA A 74 10.12 7.65 -15.34
N ASP A 75 10.19 8.94 -14.97
CA ASP A 75 9.91 9.42 -13.62
C ASP A 75 8.45 9.18 -13.20
N ILE A 76 8.21 9.07 -11.90
CA ILE A 76 6.88 8.91 -11.30
C ILE A 76 6.64 10.11 -10.38
N PRO A 77 6.00 11.19 -10.88
CA PRO A 77 5.69 12.36 -10.07
C PRO A 77 4.57 12.06 -9.04
N PRO A 78 4.50 12.82 -7.94
CA PRO A 78 3.44 12.66 -6.95
C PRO A 78 2.06 13.06 -7.52
N CYS A 79 1.02 12.44 -6.98
CA CYS A 79 -0.38 12.81 -7.23
C CYS A 79 -0.91 13.74 -6.13
N GLN A 80 -2.19 14.12 -6.21
CA GLN A 80 -2.87 14.77 -5.10
C GLN A 80 -3.49 13.69 -4.20
N TYR A 81 -3.35 13.84 -2.89
CA TYR A 81 -3.77 12.84 -1.92
C TYR A 81 -4.81 13.40 -0.96
N THR A 82 -5.64 12.52 -0.41
CA THR A 82 -6.61 12.84 0.63
C THR A 82 -6.39 11.91 1.81
N PHE A 83 -6.18 12.51 2.98
CA PHE A 83 -5.87 11.79 4.21
C PHE A 83 -6.96 12.02 5.25
N PRO A 84 -7.13 11.09 6.22
CA PRO A 84 -8.00 11.30 7.35
C PRO A 84 -7.62 12.54 8.16
N ASP A 85 -8.63 13.20 8.72
CA ASP A 85 -8.51 14.41 9.54
C ASP A 85 -8.44 14.13 11.05
N ASN A 86 -8.69 12.89 11.47
CA ASN A 86 -8.62 12.46 12.86
C ASN A 86 -7.38 11.59 13.14
N ALA A 87 -6.86 11.67 14.36
CA ALA A 87 -5.62 10.99 14.76
C ALA A 87 -5.67 9.47 14.61
N THR A 88 -6.79 8.84 14.98
CA THR A 88 -6.91 7.38 15.02
C THR A 88 -6.80 6.81 13.61
N ASP A 89 -7.57 7.36 12.66
CA ASP A 89 -7.56 6.91 11.27
C ASP A 89 -6.25 7.29 10.57
N LEU A 90 -5.67 8.45 10.92
CA LEU A 90 -4.38 8.86 10.38
C LEU A 90 -3.27 7.90 10.84
N LEU A 91 -3.23 7.53 12.11
CA LEU A 91 -2.26 6.57 12.65
C LEU A 91 -2.53 5.15 12.12
N PHE A 92 -3.80 4.82 11.87
CA PHE A 92 -4.16 3.59 11.18
C PHE A 92 -3.55 3.55 9.76
N LEU A 93 -3.75 4.62 9.01
CA LEU A 93 -3.20 4.76 7.65
C LEU A 93 -1.67 4.71 7.64
N MET A 94 -1.00 5.40 8.56
CA MET A 94 0.47 5.42 8.63
C MET A 94 1.07 4.01 8.73
N HIS A 95 0.58 3.21 9.67
CA HIS A 95 1.11 1.86 9.85
C HIS A 95 0.65 0.92 8.72
N ALA A 96 -0.57 1.10 8.19
CA ALA A 96 -1.05 0.33 7.06
C ALA A 96 -0.16 0.51 5.80
N LEU A 97 0.28 1.74 5.51
CA LEU A 97 1.21 1.99 4.40
C LEU A 97 2.57 1.34 4.62
N LYS A 98 3.12 1.38 5.84
CA LYS A 98 4.37 0.67 6.16
C LYS A 98 4.26 -0.83 5.92
N VAL A 99 3.14 -1.45 6.31
CA VAL A 99 2.90 -2.89 6.06
C VAL A 99 2.74 -3.18 4.57
N ILE A 100 2.03 -2.32 3.81
CA ILE A 100 1.91 -2.43 2.35
C ILE A 100 3.29 -2.36 1.70
N GLU A 101 4.12 -1.43 2.14
CA GLU A 101 5.50 -1.28 1.66
C GLU A 101 6.29 -2.58 1.88
N VAL A 102 6.30 -3.14 3.10
CA VAL A 102 6.97 -4.41 3.37
C VAL A 102 6.45 -5.52 2.45
N GLY A 103 5.13 -5.68 2.33
CA GLY A 103 4.51 -6.73 1.52
C GLY A 103 4.86 -6.65 0.04
N VAL A 104 4.92 -5.46 -0.54
CA VAL A 104 5.32 -5.25 -1.94
C VAL A 104 6.77 -5.65 -2.15
N HIS A 105 7.65 -5.19 -1.28
CA HIS A 105 9.09 -5.43 -1.43
C HIS A 105 9.41 -6.92 -1.26
N LEU A 106 8.68 -7.64 -0.40
CA LEU A 106 8.74 -9.11 -0.32
C LEU A 106 8.33 -9.78 -1.63
N SER A 107 7.25 -9.33 -2.28
CA SER A 107 6.82 -9.92 -3.56
C SER A 107 7.78 -9.59 -4.71
N VAL A 108 8.43 -8.42 -4.66
CA VAL A 108 9.43 -8.04 -5.66
C VAL A 108 10.66 -8.94 -5.56
N ALA A 109 11.08 -9.35 -4.36
CA ALA A 109 12.23 -10.24 -4.19
C ALA A 109 12.09 -11.56 -4.99
N ASP A 110 10.88 -12.10 -5.09
CA ASP A 110 10.59 -13.32 -5.87
C ASP A 110 10.62 -13.10 -7.39
N LEU A 111 10.51 -11.84 -7.86
CA LEU A 111 10.40 -11.48 -9.27
C LEU A 111 11.72 -11.00 -9.89
N LEU A 112 12.67 -10.57 -9.06
CA LEU A 112 13.93 -10.00 -9.53
C LEU A 112 14.90 -11.07 -10.03
N SER A 113 15.62 -10.75 -11.10
CA SER A 113 16.69 -11.60 -11.58
C SER A 113 17.96 -11.41 -10.73
N PRO A 114 18.89 -12.39 -10.69
CA PRO A 114 20.18 -12.21 -10.00
C PRO A 114 20.99 -11.01 -10.51
N THR A 115 20.75 -10.56 -11.75
CA THR A 115 21.39 -9.37 -12.32
C THR A 115 20.84 -8.05 -11.75
N ASP A 116 19.72 -8.08 -11.05
CA ASP A 116 19.06 -6.92 -10.43
C ASP A 116 19.39 -6.79 -8.92
N ALA A 117 20.43 -7.47 -8.43
CA ALA A 117 20.78 -7.56 -6.99
C ALA A 117 20.96 -6.19 -6.29
N THR A 118 21.34 -5.15 -7.04
CA THR A 118 21.45 -3.79 -6.52
C THR A 118 20.09 -3.18 -6.16
N ILE A 119 19.04 -3.46 -6.95
CA ILE A 119 17.67 -3.07 -6.60
C ILE A 119 17.19 -3.91 -5.42
N ASP A 120 17.41 -5.22 -5.46
CA ASP A 120 16.97 -6.11 -4.39
C ASP A 120 17.53 -5.68 -3.02
N THR A 121 18.81 -5.30 -2.97
CA THR A 121 19.44 -4.75 -1.76
C THR A 121 18.79 -3.44 -1.30
N LEU A 122 18.54 -2.51 -2.23
CA LEU A 122 17.90 -1.23 -1.92
C LEU A 122 16.48 -1.44 -1.38
N LEU A 123 15.68 -2.23 -2.08
CA LEU A 123 14.30 -2.54 -1.74
C LEU A 123 14.21 -3.30 -0.42
N SER A 124 15.05 -4.31 -0.21
CA SER A 124 15.14 -5.03 1.06
C SER A 124 15.53 -4.13 2.24
N SER A 125 16.46 -3.19 2.01
CA SER A 125 16.82 -2.20 3.05
C SER A 125 15.66 -1.27 3.38
N ILE A 126 14.87 -0.86 2.39
CA ILE A 126 13.68 -0.03 2.60
C ILE A 126 12.62 -0.80 3.39
N ALA A 127 12.32 -2.04 2.99
CA ALA A 127 11.38 -2.92 3.69
C ALA A 127 11.77 -3.14 5.16
N SER A 128 13.06 -3.37 5.43
CA SER A 128 13.54 -3.53 6.81
C SER A 128 13.32 -2.28 7.66
N VAL A 129 13.52 -1.08 7.09
CA VAL A 129 13.23 0.18 7.79
C VAL A 129 11.72 0.35 8.00
N ALA A 130 10.89 0.06 6.98
CA ALA A 130 9.45 0.14 7.05
C ALA A 130 8.86 -0.76 8.15
N ALA A 131 9.35 -1.99 8.28
CA ALA A 131 8.96 -2.90 9.37
C ALA A 131 9.28 -2.32 10.76
N GLY A 132 10.46 -1.69 10.92
CA GLY A 132 10.82 -1.00 12.16
C GLY A 132 9.93 0.20 12.46
N GLN A 133 9.56 0.97 11.44
CA GLN A 133 8.64 2.10 11.56
C GLN A 133 7.22 1.66 11.95
N ASP A 134 6.69 0.59 11.34
CA ASP A 134 5.41 -0.03 11.74
C ASP A 134 5.42 -0.43 13.21
N ALA A 135 6.45 -1.17 13.65
CA ALA A 135 6.60 -1.58 15.04
C ALA A 135 6.61 -0.39 16.02
N LEU A 136 7.31 0.70 15.67
CA LEU A 136 7.37 1.91 16.48
C LEU A 136 6.03 2.67 16.51
N LEU A 137 5.34 2.76 15.38
CA LEU A 137 4.01 3.39 15.29
C LEU A 137 2.98 2.62 16.12
N ARG A 138 3.01 1.28 16.07
CA ARG A 138 2.15 0.41 16.89
C ARG A 138 2.48 0.54 18.38
N ALA A 139 3.76 0.55 18.75
CA ALA A 139 4.19 0.75 20.13
C ALA A 139 3.71 2.11 20.67
N ALA A 140 3.80 3.17 19.87
CA ALA A 140 3.30 4.50 20.23
C ALA A 140 1.77 4.52 20.43
N ASN A 141 1.04 3.60 19.79
CA ASN A 141 -0.40 3.42 19.96
C ASN A 141 -0.79 2.37 21.02
N ASN A 142 0.14 1.94 21.89
CA ASN A 142 -0.08 0.86 22.87
C ASN A 142 -0.64 -0.44 22.24
N SER A 143 -0.33 -0.68 20.97
CA SER A 143 -0.72 -1.89 20.23
C SER A 143 0.44 -2.89 20.19
N SER A 144 0.16 -4.16 19.89
CA SER A 144 1.21 -5.15 19.68
C SER A 144 2.15 -4.69 18.56
N THR A 145 3.46 -4.79 18.77
CA THR A 145 4.48 -4.39 17.78
C THR A 145 4.61 -5.35 16.61
N SER A 146 3.96 -6.50 16.70
CA SER A 146 3.81 -7.49 15.64
C SER A 146 2.42 -8.11 15.71
N LEU A 147 1.75 -8.22 14.56
CA LEU A 147 0.43 -8.87 14.44
C LEU A 147 0.54 -10.36 14.08
N ALA A 148 1.68 -10.78 13.54
CA ALA A 148 1.86 -12.09 12.93
C ALA A 148 3.33 -12.52 12.98
N SER A 149 3.57 -13.83 12.89
CA SER A 149 4.93 -14.38 12.84
C SER A 149 5.65 -14.08 11.53
N PHE A 150 4.91 -13.84 10.45
CA PHE A 150 5.44 -13.50 9.14
C PHE A 150 4.63 -12.36 8.51
N ASP A 151 5.32 -11.52 7.76
CA ASP A 151 4.67 -10.55 6.89
C ASP A 151 3.97 -11.23 5.70
N THR A 152 2.99 -10.54 5.13
CA THR A 152 2.21 -11.05 3.99
C THR A 152 2.74 -10.42 2.70
N PRO A 153 3.28 -11.20 1.75
CA PRO A 153 3.62 -10.69 0.44
C PRO A 153 2.39 -10.09 -0.24
N LEU A 154 2.55 -8.91 -0.82
CA LEU A 154 1.51 -8.16 -1.51
C LEU A 154 1.90 -7.92 -2.96
N SER A 155 1.09 -8.40 -3.90
CA SER A 155 1.33 -8.17 -5.33
C SER A 155 1.29 -6.69 -5.70
N ASP A 156 1.93 -6.35 -6.80
CA ASP A 156 1.87 -5.03 -7.46
C ASP A 156 0.44 -4.51 -7.67
N VAL A 157 -0.48 -5.35 -8.17
CA VAL A 157 -1.88 -5.00 -8.41
C VAL A 157 -2.55 -4.55 -7.12
N TRP A 158 -2.44 -5.35 -6.06
CA TRP A 158 -3.05 -5.02 -4.77
C TRP A 158 -2.48 -3.74 -4.17
N ALA A 159 -1.16 -3.59 -4.15
CA ALA A 159 -0.54 -2.41 -3.56
C ALA A 159 -0.86 -1.11 -4.30
N TYR A 160 -0.83 -1.16 -5.63
CA TYR A 160 -1.23 -0.03 -6.46
C TYR A 160 -2.66 0.41 -6.15
N ASN A 161 -3.59 -0.54 -6.07
CA ASN A 161 -5.00 -0.24 -5.80
C ASN A 161 -5.28 0.23 -4.37
N LEU A 162 -4.54 -0.27 -3.37
CA LEU A 162 -4.63 0.26 -2.01
C LEU A 162 -4.16 1.72 -1.95
N ALA A 163 -3.08 2.07 -2.65
CA ALA A 163 -2.60 3.44 -2.74
C ALA A 163 -3.54 4.37 -3.54
N LEU A 164 -4.23 3.85 -4.56
CA LEU A 164 -5.27 4.60 -5.27
C LEU A 164 -6.44 5.00 -4.36
N GLY A 165 -6.71 4.24 -3.30
CA GLY A 165 -7.74 4.59 -2.30
C GLY A 165 -7.52 5.93 -1.59
N PHE A 166 -6.28 6.43 -1.56
CA PHE A 166 -5.91 7.72 -0.96
C PHE A 166 -5.52 8.78 -1.99
N THR A 167 -5.59 8.43 -3.27
CA THR A 167 -5.21 9.29 -4.38
C THR A 167 -6.45 9.92 -4.99
N GLN A 168 -6.43 11.24 -5.20
CA GLN A 168 -7.55 11.92 -5.84
C GLN A 168 -7.67 11.48 -7.30
N PRO A 169 -8.84 11.01 -7.76
CA PRO A 169 -9.02 10.53 -9.13
C PRO A 169 -8.61 11.59 -10.16
N GLY A 170 -7.80 11.19 -11.14
CA GLY A 170 -7.32 12.07 -12.22
C GLY A 170 -6.22 13.07 -11.83
N SER A 171 -5.72 13.04 -10.58
CA SER A 171 -4.66 13.95 -10.13
C SER A 171 -3.24 13.51 -10.52
N CYS A 172 -3.06 12.22 -10.84
CA CYS A 172 -1.77 11.70 -11.29
C CYS A 172 -1.49 12.13 -12.73
N THR A 173 -0.32 12.69 -12.99
CA THR A 173 0.11 13.00 -14.37
C THR A 173 0.60 11.78 -15.12
N ARG A 174 0.91 10.70 -14.41
CA ARG A 174 1.30 9.42 -14.97
C ARG A 174 0.71 8.27 -14.16
N GLU A 175 0.03 7.37 -14.84
CA GLU A 175 -0.48 6.13 -14.29
C GLU A 175 0.49 4.99 -14.61
N LEU A 176 0.57 4.02 -13.71
CA LEU A 176 1.32 2.78 -13.95
C LEU A 176 0.45 1.84 -14.79
N PRO A 177 1.03 1.00 -15.66
CA PRO A 177 0.28 0.02 -16.45
C PRO A 177 -0.18 -1.18 -15.60
N ILE A 178 -0.69 -0.92 -14.40
CA ILE A 178 -1.17 -1.90 -13.43
C ILE A 178 -2.71 -1.87 -13.45
N PRO A 179 -3.39 -3.03 -13.54
CA PRO A 179 -4.84 -3.08 -13.53
C PRO A 179 -5.47 -2.38 -12.33
N ILE A 180 -6.42 -1.47 -12.58
CA ILE A 180 -7.24 -0.86 -11.54
C ILE A 180 -8.36 -1.84 -11.17
N LEU A 181 -8.42 -2.19 -9.90
CA LEU A 181 -9.41 -3.07 -9.31
C LEU A 181 -10.60 -2.26 -8.80
N LEU A 182 -11.73 -2.96 -8.72
CA LEU A 182 -12.94 -2.42 -8.11
C LEU A 182 -12.76 -2.37 -6.60
N VAL A 183 -13.12 -1.24 -5.99
CA VAL A 183 -13.07 -1.08 -4.54
C VAL A 183 -14.19 -1.91 -3.91
N LEU A 184 -13.79 -2.86 -3.06
CA LEU A 184 -14.70 -3.60 -2.19
C LEU A 184 -14.76 -2.88 -0.85
N SER A 185 -15.97 -2.69 -0.34
CA SER A 185 -16.21 -2.10 0.97
C SER A 185 -16.87 -3.14 1.87
N LEU A 186 -16.36 -3.32 3.08
CA LEU A 186 -17.10 -4.02 4.11
C LEU A 186 -18.27 -3.14 4.52
N ASN A 187 -19.48 -3.68 4.59
CA ASN A 187 -20.58 -2.87 5.10
C ASN A 187 -20.27 -2.48 6.56
N ASN A 188 -20.60 -1.25 6.93
CA ASN A 188 -20.25 -0.68 8.24
C ASN A 188 -20.90 -1.41 9.43
N LYS A 189 -21.78 -2.38 9.17
CA LYS A 189 -22.43 -3.24 10.17
C LYS A 189 -21.68 -4.55 10.44
N THR A 190 -20.79 -5.00 9.53
CA THR A 190 -20.03 -6.25 9.68
C THR A 190 -18.56 -6.04 9.98
N ALA A 191 -17.99 -4.85 9.71
CA ALA A 191 -16.56 -4.58 9.93
C ALA A 191 -16.11 -4.79 11.39
N GLU A 192 -16.91 -4.35 12.37
CA GLU A 192 -16.62 -4.55 13.80
C GLU A 192 -16.87 -6.00 14.28
N PHE A 193 -17.54 -6.82 13.48
CA PHE A 193 -18.04 -8.15 13.86
C PHE A 193 -17.47 -9.30 13.02
N ALA A 194 -16.61 -9.02 12.03
CA ALA A 194 -16.03 -10.07 11.18
C ALA A 194 -15.16 -11.03 12.02
N ARG A 195 -15.79 -12.08 12.52
CA ARG A 195 -15.17 -13.18 13.28
C ARG A 195 -15.03 -14.40 12.39
N ALA A 196 -14.07 -15.25 12.71
CA ALA A 196 -13.91 -16.53 12.02
C ALA A 196 -15.22 -17.33 12.07
N GLY A 197 -15.75 -17.68 10.89
CA GLY A 197 -17.01 -18.42 10.74
C GLY A 197 -18.28 -17.57 10.62
N GLU A 198 -18.20 -16.24 10.72
CA GLU A 198 -19.34 -15.36 10.47
C GLU A 198 -19.49 -15.00 8.98
N LYS A 199 -20.74 -14.85 8.54
CA LYS A 199 -21.06 -14.36 7.19
C LYS A 199 -20.89 -12.86 7.15
N ILE A 200 -20.09 -12.37 6.21
CA ILE A 200 -19.97 -10.92 5.96
C ILE A 200 -20.62 -10.57 4.63
N THR A 201 -21.05 -9.31 4.52
CA THR A 201 -21.56 -8.77 3.26
C THR A 201 -20.60 -7.69 2.79
N LEU A 202 -20.12 -7.84 1.56
CA LEU A 202 -19.30 -6.87 0.88
C LEU A 202 -20.17 -6.03 -0.03
N GLY A 203 -19.93 -4.72 -0.02
CA GLY A 203 -20.48 -3.76 -0.96
C GLY A 203 -19.46 -3.38 -2.04
N TRP A 204 -19.96 -2.95 -3.18
CA TRP A 204 -19.17 -2.39 -4.28
C TRP A 204 -19.96 -1.29 -4.98
N ASP A 205 -19.27 -0.48 -5.79
CA ASP A 205 -19.91 0.57 -6.58
C ASP A 205 -20.97 0.00 -7.56
N ILE A 206 -22.11 0.67 -7.71
CA ILE A 206 -23.24 0.16 -8.51
C ILE A 206 -22.86 0.01 -9.99
N ALA A 207 -22.01 0.90 -10.54
CA ALA A 207 -21.55 0.77 -11.92
C ALA A 207 -20.60 -0.41 -12.08
N ALA A 208 -19.76 -0.67 -11.07
CA ALA A 208 -18.93 -1.87 -10.98
C ALA A 208 -19.79 -3.15 -10.94
N GLY A 209 -20.84 -3.16 -10.12
CA GLY A 209 -21.75 -4.29 -9.99
C GLY A 209 -22.57 -4.56 -11.25
N ALA A 210 -23.03 -3.51 -11.93
CA ALA A 210 -23.70 -3.64 -13.22
C ALA A 210 -22.76 -4.21 -14.31
N ALA A 211 -21.47 -3.86 -14.29
CA ALA A 211 -20.48 -4.45 -15.18
C ALA A 211 -20.22 -5.94 -14.87
N LEU A 212 -20.19 -6.29 -13.58
CA LEU A 212 -19.99 -7.67 -13.10
C LEU A 212 -21.19 -8.57 -13.47
N SER A 213 -22.42 -8.12 -13.20
CA SER A 213 -23.66 -8.86 -13.54
C SER A 213 -23.80 -9.12 -15.04
N ARG A 214 -23.32 -8.21 -15.90
CA ARG A 214 -23.36 -8.39 -17.37
C ARG A 214 -22.35 -9.40 -17.90
N SER A 215 -21.28 -9.68 -17.15
CA SER A 215 -20.21 -10.56 -17.61
C SER A 215 -20.53 -12.06 -17.50
N GLY A 216 -21.52 -12.43 -16.67
CA GLY A 216 -21.85 -13.83 -16.37
C GLY A 216 -20.73 -14.61 -15.66
N LYS A 217 -19.66 -13.93 -15.20
CA LYS A 217 -18.53 -14.55 -14.53
C LYS A 217 -18.81 -14.72 -13.04
N LEU A 218 -18.32 -15.84 -12.49
CA LEU A 218 -18.33 -16.08 -11.04
C LEU A 218 -17.41 -15.08 -10.33
N LEU A 219 -17.93 -14.48 -9.26
CA LEU A 219 -17.16 -13.62 -8.36
C LEU A 219 -16.47 -14.47 -7.30
N PHE A 220 -15.23 -14.10 -6.96
CA PHE A 220 -14.47 -14.73 -5.89
C PHE A 220 -13.86 -13.67 -4.97
N ILE A 221 -13.81 -13.96 -3.67
CA ILE A 221 -12.94 -13.27 -2.72
C ILE A 221 -11.68 -14.10 -2.57
N GLY A 222 -10.52 -13.48 -2.76
CA GLY A 222 -9.23 -14.06 -2.36
C GLY A 222 -8.89 -13.68 -0.92
N TRP A 223 -8.64 -14.68 -0.08
CA TRP A 223 -8.11 -14.52 1.27
C TRP A 223 -6.60 -14.73 1.23
N VAL A 224 -5.85 -13.76 1.73
CA VAL A 224 -4.39 -13.86 1.87
C VAL A 224 -4.05 -13.73 3.34
N ASN A 225 -3.18 -14.60 3.85
CA ASN A 225 -2.76 -14.60 5.25
C ASN A 225 -1.29 -15.03 5.36
N GLN A 226 -0.40 -14.08 5.67
CA GLN A 226 1.03 -14.31 5.79
C GLN A 226 1.62 -14.94 4.52
N VAL A 227 2.52 -15.90 4.67
CA VAL A 227 3.17 -16.63 3.56
C VAL A 227 2.31 -17.77 2.99
N ASN A 228 1.03 -17.86 3.35
CA ASN A 228 0.15 -18.90 2.82
C ASN A 228 -0.32 -18.57 1.40
N ALA A 229 -0.56 -19.61 0.59
CA ALA A 229 -1.19 -19.46 -0.71
C ALA A 229 -2.59 -18.83 -0.57
N PRO A 230 -2.99 -17.92 -1.48
CA PRO A 230 -4.33 -17.33 -1.47
C PRO A 230 -5.42 -18.40 -1.56
N VAL A 231 -6.47 -18.25 -0.75
CA VAL A 231 -7.66 -19.12 -0.77
C VAL A 231 -8.83 -18.36 -1.37
N TYR A 232 -9.47 -18.91 -2.39
CA TYR A 232 -10.58 -18.24 -3.07
C TYR A 232 -11.93 -18.82 -2.63
N THR A 233 -12.86 -17.93 -2.26
CA THR A 233 -14.24 -18.29 -1.90
C THR A 233 -15.22 -17.66 -2.90
N PRO A 234 -16.15 -18.42 -3.47
CA PRO A 234 -17.14 -17.86 -4.38
C PRO A 234 -18.09 -16.91 -3.65
N LEU A 235 -18.40 -15.78 -4.30
CA LEU A 235 -19.36 -14.79 -3.80
C LEU A 235 -20.72 -15.00 -4.45
N SER A 236 -21.77 -15.00 -3.63
CA SER A 236 -23.15 -14.97 -4.11
C SER A 236 -23.63 -13.51 -4.14
N PRO A 237 -23.97 -12.93 -5.30
CA PRO A 237 -24.52 -11.58 -5.37
C PRO A 237 -25.89 -11.53 -4.66
N VAL A 238 -26.06 -10.55 -3.77
CA VAL A 238 -27.28 -10.25 -3.00
C VAL A 238 -27.90 -8.94 -3.51
N GLY A 239 -27.77 -8.67 -4.81
CA GLY A 239 -28.21 -7.45 -5.50
C GLY A 239 -27.14 -6.86 -6.39
N ASP A 240 -27.40 -5.69 -6.98
CA ASP A 240 -26.48 -5.04 -7.93
C ASP A 240 -25.23 -4.44 -7.26
N ALA A 241 -25.23 -4.26 -5.94
CA ALA A 241 -24.16 -3.57 -5.21
C ALA A 241 -23.60 -4.35 -4.01
N MET A 242 -24.03 -5.61 -3.83
CA MET A 242 -23.71 -6.40 -2.63
C MET A 242 -23.52 -7.87 -2.93
N GLY A 243 -22.65 -8.52 -2.17
CA GLY A 243 -22.42 -9.97 -2.22
C GLY A 243 -22.08 -10.53 -0.84
N GLY A 244 -22.57 -11.73 -0.57
CA GLY A 244 -22.33 -12.45 0.68
C GLY A 244 -21.66 -13.79 0.45
N TYR A 245 -21.02 -14.29 1.51
CA TYR A 245 -20.58 -15.68 1.65
C TYR A 245 -20.99 -16.22 3.02
#